data_AF-A0A846EHZ6-F1
#
_entry.id   AF-A0A846EHZ6-F1
#
_cell.length_a   1.000
_cell.length_b   1.000
_cell.length_c   1.000
_cell.angle_alpha   90.00
_cell.angle_beta   90.00
_cell.angle_gamma   90.00
#
_symmetry.space_group_name_H-M   'P 1'
#
loop_
_entity.id
_entity.type
_entity.pdbx_description
1 polymer ?
#
loop_
_entity_poly.entity_id
_entity_poly.type
_entity_poly.pdbx_seq_one_letter_code
_entity_poly.pdbx_strand_id
1 'polypeptide(L)'
;MLSTNIQQESTISRIERVVATLMDENPIFKEDLNYREIVKHIFKIVQEHLTLDKFNNMSDEKLKDNCSFVMSTEVLGKIGAELTPEQMTIFDDAIKRK
;
A
#
# COMPACT_ATOMS: atom_id res chain seq x y z
N MET A 1 -20.26 -3.58 -21.27
CA MET A 1 -19.89 -4.25 -20.01
C MET A 1 -18.57 -5.00 -20.07
N LEU A 2 -18.03 -5.42 -21.24
CA LEU A 2 -16.67 -5.99 -21.33
C LEU A 2 -15.55 -4.99 -21.00
N SER A 3 -15.66 -3.74 -21.47
CA SER A 3 -14.59 -2.74 -21.33
C SER A 3 -14.27 -2.39 -19.87
N THR A 4 -15.28 -2.40 -19.00
CA THR A 4 -15.11 -2.11 -17.57
C THR A 4 -14.38 -3.25 -16.84
N ASN A 5 -14.67 -4.51 -17.20
CA ASN A 5 -13.99 -5.67 -16.62
C ASN A 5 -12.52 -5.73 -17.06
N ILE A 6 -12.24 -5.49 -18.35
CA ILE A 6 -10.89 -5.47 -18.89
C ILE A 6 -10.04 -4.37 -18.22
N GLN A 7 -10.64 -3.20 -17.96
CA GLN A 7 -9.96 -2.10 -17.27
C GLN A 7 -9.68 -2.41 -15.79
N GLN A 8 -10.60 -3.10 -15.11
CA GLN A 8 -10.38 -3.55 -13.73
C GLN A 8 -9.25 -4.58 -13.66
N GLU A 9 -9.23 -5.58 -14.55
CA GLU A 9 -8.15 -6.57 -14.62
C GLU A 9 -6.80 -5.92 -14.91
N SER A 10 -6.75 -4.94 -15.83
CA SER A 10 -5.54 -4.18 -16.13
C SER A 10 -5.06 -3.35 -14.93
N THR A 11 -5.99 -2.79 -14.15
CA THR A 11 -5.67 -1.99 -12.95
C THR A 11 -5.07 -2.88 -11.87
N ILE A 12 -5.73 -4.01 -11.58
CA ILE A 12 -5.27 -5.00 -10.59
C ILE A 12 -3.89 -5.52 -10.98
N SER A 13 -3.70 -5.94 -12.24
CA SER A 13 -2.42 -6.49 -12.71
C SER A 13 -1.26 -5.51 -12.55
N ARG A 14 -1.53 -4.21 -12.76
CA ARG A 14 -0.51 -3.17 -12.58
C ARG A 14 -0.16 -2.95 -11.11
N ILE A 15 -1.16 -2.95 -10.22
CA ILE A 15 -0.96 -2.87 -8.77
C ILE A 15 -0.18 -4.09 -8.27
N GLU A 16 -0.58 -5.30 -8.68
CA GLU A 16 0.09 -6.56 -8.33
C GLU A 16 1.58 -6.52 -8.64
N ARG A 17 1.97 -6.07 -9.83
CA ARG A 17 3.36 -5.96 -10.24
C ARG A 17 4.16 -5.01 -9.34
N VAL A 18 3.59 -3.85 -9.03
CA VAL A 18 4.24 -2.85 -8.17
C VAL A 18 4.37 -3.37 -6.74
N VAL A 19 3.33 -3.98 -6.19
CA VAL A 19 3.34 -4.56 -4.84
C VAL A 19 4.37 -5.69 -4.74
N ALA A 20 4.41 -6.59 -5.73
CA ALA A 20 5.41 -7.67 -5.76
C ALA A 20 6.83 -7.09 -5.75
N THR A 21 7.10 -6.08 -6.58
CA THR A 21 8.40 -5.40 -6.61
C THR A 21 8.76 -4.80 -5.25
N LEU A 22 7.84 -4.11 -4.59
CA LEU A 22 8.07 -3.52 -3.27
C LEU A 22 8.33 -4.57 -2.19
N MET A 23 7.63 -5.69 -2.22
CA MET A 23 7.82 -6.80 -1.28
C MET A 23 9.16 -7.52 -1.48
N ASP A 24 9.65 -7.60 -2.72
CA ASP A 24 10.97 -8.15 -3.01
C ASP A 24 12.09 -7.19 -2.61
N GLU A 25 11.88 -5.88 -2.73
CA GLU A 25 12.86 -4.85 -2.36
C GLU A 25 12.95 -4.59 -0.85
N ASN A 26 11.85 -4.74 -0.11
CA ASN A 26 11.80 -4.46 1.32
C ASN A 26 11.27 -5.67 2.11
N PRO A 27 12.15 -6.43 2.79
CA PRO A 27 11.77 -7.64 3.52
C PRO A 27 10.65 -7.44 4.55
N ILE A 28 10.58 -6.27 5.21
CA ILE A 28 9.54 -6.00 6.21
C ILE A 28 8.13 -6.08 5.61
N PHE A 29 7.96 -5.69 4.35
CA PHE A 29 6.67 -5.78 3.67
C PHE A 29 6.27 -7.23 3.43
N LYS A 30 7.23 -8.11 3.20
CA LYS A 30 6.98 -9.54 2.98
C LYS A 30 6.69 -10.29 4.28
N GLU A 31 7.32 -9.86 5.38
CA GLU A 31 7.14 -10.44 6.70
C GLU A 31 5.78 -10.03 7.31
N ASP A 32 5.45 -8.73 7.23
CA ASP A 32 4.32 -8.19 7.97
C ASP A 32 3.05 -7.99 7.14
N LEU A 33 3.09 -8.03 5.81
CA LEU A 33 1.91 -7.81 4.97
C LEU A 33 1.47 -9.08 4.23
N ASN A 34 0.16 -9.27 4.12
CA ASN A 34 -0.41 -10.28 3.23
C ASN A 34 -0.57 -9.69 1.82
N TYR A 35 0.12 -10.29 0.85
CA TYR A 35 0.10 -9.86 -0.56
C TYR A 35 -1.32 -9.66 -1.13
N ARG A 36 -2.21 -10.64 -0.92
CA ARG A 36 -3.57 -10.58 -1.49
C ARG A 36 -4.39 -9.49 -0.83
N GLU A 37 -4.27 -9.32 0.48
CA GLU A 37 -5.02 -8.31 1.22
C GLU A 37 -4.56 -6.90 0.85
N ILE A 38 -3.25 -6.67 0.74
CA ILE A 38 -2.73 -5.34 0.41
C ILE A 38 -3.02 -4.93 -1.04
N VAL A 39 -2.95 -5.86 -1.99
CA VAL A 39 -3.38 -5.61 -3.38
C VAL A 39 -4.85 -5.23 -3.42
N LYS A 40 -5.71 -5.96 -2.70
CA LYS A 40 -7.14 -5.65 -2.61
C LYS A 40 -7.39 -4.29 -1.97
N HIS A 41 -6.64 -3.97 -0.91
CA HIS A 41 -6.74 -2.69 -0.21
C HIS A 41 -6.35 -1.52 -1.13
N ILE A 42 -5.19 -1.59 -1.78
CA ILE A 42 -4.72 -0.57 -2.72
C ILE A 42 -5.69 -0.43 -3.90
N PHE A 43 -6.19 -1.53 -4.44
CA PHE A 43 -7.19 -1.49 -5.51
C PHE A 43 -8.45 -0.74 -5.08
N LYS A 44 -8.94 -0.98 -3.86
CA LYS A 44 -10.08 -0.25 -3.30
C LYS A 44 -9.79 1.26 -3.19
N ILE A 45 -8.61 1.65 -2.69
CA ILE A 45 -8.20 3.07 -2.62
C ILE A 45 -8.22 3.70 -4.02
N VAL A 46 -7.66 3.00 -5.01
CA VAL A 46 -7.66 3.48 -6.41
C VAL A 46 -9.09 3.68 -6.91
N GLN A 47 -10.00 2.73 -6.66
CA GLN A 47 -11.40 2.85 -7.08
C GLN A 47 -12.14 4.00 -6.39
N GLU A 48 -11.86 4.25 -5.11
CA GLU A 48 -12.55 5.27 -4.31
C GLU A 48 -12.04 6.69 -4.57
N HIS A 49 -10.76 6.84 -4.95
CA HIS A 49 -10.10 8.15 -4.97
C HIS A 49 -9.50 8.55 -6.32
N LEU A 50 -9.37 7.64 -7.29
CA LEU A 50 -8.79 7.93 -8.60
C LEU A 50 -9.77 7.60 -9.73
N THR A 51 -9.79 8.48 -10.73
CA THR A 51 -10.40 8.14 -12.02
C THR A 51 -9.46 7.22 -12.79
N LEU A 52 -10.03 6.34 -13.63
CA LEU A 52 -9.25 5.43 -14.48
C LEU A 52 -8.25 6.18 -15.37
N ASP A 53 -8.63 7.34 -15.91
CA ASP A 53 -7.74 8.17 -16.72
C ASP A 53 -6.51 8.64 -15.92
N LYS A 54 -6.72 9.17 -14.70
CA LYS A 54 -5.61 9.58 -13.83
C LYS A 54 -4.71 8.41 -13.44
N PHE A 55 -5.30 7.25 -13.16
CA PHE A 55 -4.54 6.05 -12.84
C PHE A 55 -3.69 5.60 -14.03
N ASN A 56 -4.29 5.49 -15.22
CA ASN A 56 -3.61 5.04 -16.43
C ASN A 56 -2.48 5.97 -16.87
N ASN A 57 -2.63 7.28 -16.65
CA ASN A 57 -1.62 8.29 -16.99
C ASN A 57 -0.55 8.50 -15.89
N MET A 58 -0.67 7.85 -14.73
CA MET A 58 0.34 7.89 -13.68
C MET A 58 1.59 7.11 -14.11
N SER A 59 2.80 7.55 -13.75
CA SER A 59 4.02 6.75 -13.96
C SER A 59 4.09 5.56 -13.00
N ASP A 60 4.82 4.52 -13.37
CA ASP A 60 5.04 3.36 -12.49
C ASP A 60 5.85 3.75 -11.24
N GLU A 61 6.78 4.70 -11.35
CA GLU A 61 7.50 5.27 -10.20
C GLU A 61 6.53 5.94 -9.20
N LYS A 62 5.62 6.78 -9.71
CA LYS A 62 4.63 7.44 -8.85
C LYS A 62 3.66 6.44 -8.23
N LEU A 63 3.26 5.42 -8.97
CA LEU A 63 2.43 4.34 -8.44
C LEU A 63 3.18 3.56 -7.35
N LYS A 64 4.46 3.27 -7.57
CA LYS A 64 5.34 2.63 -6.58
C LYS A 64 5.46 3.44 -5.31
N ASP A 65 5.69 4.75 -5.40
CA ASP A 65 5.73 5.64 -4.23
C ASP A 65 4.42 5.61 -3.44
N ASN A 66 3.28 5.70 -4.14
CA ASN A 66 1.97 5.68 -3.52
C ASN A 66 1.68 4.32 -2.84
N CYS A 67 1.99 3.20 -3.50
CA CYS A 67 1.86 1.87 -2.92
C CYS A 67 2.79 1.70 -1.71
N SER A 68 4.04 2.15 -1.79
CA SER A 68 5.00 2.10 -0.69
C SER A 68 4.51 2.88 0.53
N PHE A 69 3.89 4.05 0.32
CA PHE A 69 3.30 4.83 1.40
C PHE A 69 2.16 4.08 2.11
N VAL A 70 1.23 3.49 1.34
CA VAL A 70 0.13 2.67 1.90
C VAL A 70 0.68 1.47 2.67
N MET A 71 1.60 0.71 2.05
CA MET A 71 2.22 -0.46 2.67
C MET A 71 2.96 -0.12 3.97
N SER A 72 3.70 0.99 3.98
CA SER A 72 4.39 1.47 5.20
C SER A 72 3.41 1.84 6.30
N THR A 73 2.29 2.46 5.94
CA THR A 73 1.23 2.83 6.91
C THR A 73 0.61 1.58 7.54
N GLU A 74 0.35 0.55 6.74
CA GLU A 74 -0.17 -0.73 7.22
C GLU A 74 0.83 -1.45 8.15
N VAL A 75 2.12 -1.48 7.80
CA VAL A 75 3.16 -2.04 8.67
C VAL A 75 3.23 -1.27 9.99
N LEU A 76 3.27 0.05 9.95
CA LEU A 76 3.30 0.87 11.17
C LEU A 76 2.05 0.66 12.03
N GLY A 77 0.88 0.50 11.42
CA GLY A 77 -0.37 0.17 12.13
C GLY A 77 -0.29 -1.17 12.86
N LYS A 78 0.29 -2.20 12.22
CA LYS A 78 0.52 -3.51 12.84
C LYS A 78 1.51 -3.44 13.99
N ILE A 79 2.67 -2.83 13.77
CA ILE A 79 3.69 -2.63 14.82
C ILE A 79 3.06 -1.90 16.00
N GLY A 80 2.35 -0.80 15.74
CA GLY A 80 1.68 -0.01 16.77
C GLY A 80 0.65 -0.81 17.59
N ALA A 81 -0.04 -1.77 16.97
CA ALA A 81 -1.00 -2.64 17.66
C ALA A 81 -0.33 -3.67 18.59
N GLU A 82 0.96 -3.96 18.39
CA GLU A 82 1.75 -4.90 19.19
C GLU A 82 2.51 -4.22 20.34
N LEU A 83 2.59 -2.89 20.35
CA LEU A 83 3.26 -2.14 21.41
C LEU A 83 2.48 -2.20 22.73
N THR A 84 3.18 -2.39 23.85
CA THR A 84 2.60 -2.17 25.17
C THR A 84 2.30 -0.67 25.40
N PRO A 85 1.44 -0.31 26.38
CA PRO A 85 1.17 1.10 26.70
C PRO A 85 2.44 1.91 27.01
N GLU A 86 3.42 1.30 27.68
CA GLU A 86 4.72 1.92 27.97
C GLU A 86 5.52 2.16 26.69
N GLN A 87 5.55 1.18 25.77
CA GLN A 87 6.25 1.29 24.50
C GLN A 87 5.61 2.32 23.57
N MET A 88 4.27 2.40 23.54
CA MET A 88 3.53 3.41 22.78
C MET A 88 3.86 4.83 23.28
N THR A 89 3.96 5.01 24.61
CA THR A 89 4.35 6.31 25.20
C THR A 89 5.75 6.73 24.74
N ILE A 90 6.72 5.80 24.70
CA ILE A 90 8.08 6.07 24.22
C ILE A 90 8.07 6.41 22.72
N PHE A 91 7.30 5.66 21.92
CA PHE A 91 7.17 5.89 20.49
C PHE A 91 6.58 7.27 20.18
N ASP A 92 5.49 7.65 20.86
CA ASP A 92 4.85 8.96 20.74
C ASP A 92 5.82 10.09 21.07
N ASP A 93 6.60 9.95 22.14
CA ASP A 93 7.58 10.94 22.54
C ASP A 93 8.76 11.04 21.55
N ALA A 94 9.12 9.96 20.87
CA ALA A 94 10.17 9.97 19.84
C ALA A 94 9.71 10.69 18.56
N ILE A 95 8.43 10.56 18.18
CA ILE A 95 7.89 11.20 16.97
C ILE A 95 7.62 12.70 17.20
N LYS A 96 7.15 13.09 18.39
CA LYS A 96 6.93 14.51 18.75
C LYS A 96 8.20 15.38 18.73
N ARG A 97 9.39 14.76 18.72
CA ARG A 97 10.68 15.46 18.72
C ARG A 97 11.22 15.76 17.31
N LYS A 98 10.47 15.46 16.25
CA LYS A 98 10.73 15.88 14.88
C LYS A 98 9.79 17.00 14.46
#